data_AF-N1R5F3-F1
#
_entry.id   AF-N1R5F3-F1
#
_cell.length_a   1.000
_cell.length_b   1.000
_cell.length_c   1.000
_cell.angle_alpha   90.00
_cell.angle_beta   90.00
_cell.angle_gamma   90.00
#
_symmetry.space_group_name_H-M   'P 1'
#
loop_
_entity.id
_entity.type
_entity.pdbx_description
1 polymer ?
#
loop_
_entity_poly.entity_id
_entity_poly.type
_entity_poly.pdbx_seq_one_letter_code
_entity_poly.pdbx_strand_id
1 'polypeptide(L)'
;MASCFIRIRSLRTPLSILDRKITDQMNKGMISNAKKFIKQAHEKKVKYDCAVRNSLGVGDVIQFLYGEYGMDAVWIEPQKLDNLRLSLTIVSEIRSWQITWPMPVNLKRPIWNAQKTFKIDLRRPSDMHPMEIVEAIDKLQERHLYTRTDEGTQLCL
;
A
#
# COMPACT_ATOMS: atom_id res chain seq x y z
N MET A 1 26.37 36.40 57.85
CA MET A 1 25.57 35.24 57.39
C MET A 1 25.48 35.30 55.87
N ALA A 2 26.27 34.45 55.21
CA ALA A 2 26.45 34.42 53.77
C ALA A 2 25.30 33.65 53.10
N SER A 3 24.50 34.34 52.27
CA SER A 3 23.68 33.68 51.26
C SER A 3 24.40 33.81 49.93
N CYS A 4 25.25 32.82 49.66
CA CYS A 4 25.96 32.67 48.40
C CYS A 4 24.93 32.30 47.33
N PHE A 5 24.35 33.30 46.67
CA PHE A 5 23.54 33.11 45.46
C PHE A 5 24.49 32.71 44.31
N ILE A 6 24.90 31.44 44.31
CA ILE A 6 25.60 30.83 43.19
C ILE A 6 24.60 30.80 42.04
N ARG A 7 24.71 31.80 41.17
CA ARG A 7 24.23 31.77 39.80
C ARG A 7 24.72 30.46 39.20
N ILE A 8 23.83 29.48 39.08
CA ILE A 8 24.09 28.24 38.35
C ILE A 8 24.28 28.65 36.88
N ARG A 9 25.48 29.12 36.53
CA ARG A 9 26.00 28.97 35.17
C ARG A 9 25.99 27.48 34.97
N SER A 10 25.00 26.99 34.22
CA SER A 10 24.97 25.65 33.66
C SER A 10 26.37 25.35 33.12
N LEU A 11 27.17 24.65 33.92
CA LEU A 11 28.47 24.17 33.53
C LEU A 11 28.15 23.20 32.40
N ARG A 12 28.35 23.64 31.15
CA ARG A 12 28.43 22.74 29.99
C ARG A 12 29.60 21.82 30.29
N THR A 13 29.30 20.70 30.93
CA THR A 13 30.29 19.66 31.20
C THR A 13 30.84 19.20 29.85
N PRO A 14 32.15 18.93 29.74
CA PRO A 14 32.77 18.52 28.47
C PRO A 14 32.10 17.28 27.87
N LEU A 15 31.58 16.37 28.72
CA LEU A 15 30.76 15.23 28.33
C LEU A 15 29.50 15.64 27.54
N SER A 16 28.74 16.63 28.02
CA SER A 16 27.51 17.09 27.33
C SER A 16 27.75 17.71 25.94
N ILE A 17 28.94 18.27 25.70
CA ILE A 17 29.32 18.85 24.40
C ILE A 17 29.72 17.73 23.42
N LEU A 18 30.42 16.71 23.90
CA LEU A 18 30.79 15.54 23.11
C LEU A 18 29.54 14.75 22.70
N ASP A 19 28.61 14.52 23.63
CA ASP A 19 27.33 13.85 23.37
C ASP A 19 26.46 14.62 22.36
N ARG A 20 26.45 15.96 22.44
CA ARG A 20 25.81 16.82 21.43
C ARG A 20 26.48 16.74 20.06
N LYS A 21 27.82 16.68 20.01
CA LYS A 21 28.54 16.51 18.74
C LYS A 21 28.28 15.12 18.13
N ILE A 22 28.23 14.07 18.94
CA ILE A 22 27.93 12.71 18.49
C ILE A 22 26.50 12.64 17.94
N THR A 23 25.52 13.19 18.66
CA THR A 23 24.12 13.24 18.20
C THR A 23 23.96 14.11 16.94
N ASP A 24 24.64 15.24 16.83
CA ASP A 24 24.63 16.06 15.60
C ASP A 24 25.27 15.35 14.40
N GLN A 25 26.36 14.60 14.61
CA GLN A 25 27.00 13.81 13.56
C GLN A 25 26.11 12.63 13.14
N MET A 26 25.48 11.95 14.10
CA MET A 26 24.48 10.90 13.82
C MET A 26 23.29 11.46 13.04
N ASN A 27 22.74 12.60 13.46
CA ASN A 27 21.64 13.27 12.76
C ASN A 27 22.02 13.66 11.33
N LYS A 28 23.21 14.23 11.13
CA LYS A 28 23.74 14.54 9.79
C LYS A 28 23.91 13.29 8.94
N GLY A 29 24.39 12.19 9.53
CA GLY A 29 24.52 10.89 8.87
C GLY A 29 23.16 10.33 8.43
N MET A 30 22.17 10.35 9.33
CA MET A 30 20.80 9.93 9.03
C MET A 30 20.17 10.78 7.93
N ILE A 31 20.32 12.10 8.00
CA ILE A 31 19.81 13.02 6.97
C ILE A 31 20.52 12.80 5.62
N SER A 32 21.83 12.56 5.63
CA SER A 32 22.60 12.25 4.41
C SER A 32 22.11 10.96 3.76
N ASN A 33 21.88 9.91 4.56
CA ASN A 33 21.34 8.65 4.07
C ASN A 33 19.92 8.82 3.51
N ALA A 34 19.04 9.54 4.23
CA ALA A 34 17.69 9.85 3.75
C ALA A 34 17.71 10.61 2.42
N LYS A 35 18.59 11.61 2.26
CA LYS A 35 18.76 12.35 1.00
C LYS A 35 19.22 11.46 -0.15
N LYS A 36 20.11 10.50 0.11
CA LYS A 36 20.54 9.51 -0.91
C LYS A 36 19.37 8.64 -1.36
N PHE A 37 18.54 8.16 -0.42
CA PHE A 37 17.35 7.38 -0.76
C PHE A 37 16.34 8.18 -1.58
N ILE A 38 16.07 9.43 -1.19
CA ILE A 38 15.15 10.32 -1.92
C ILE A 38 15.65 10.57 -3.34
N LYS A 39 16.97 10.81 -3.50
CA LYS A 39 17.58 11.02 -4.82
C LYS A 39 17.40 9.79 -5.72
N GLN A 40 17.71 8.59 -5.20
CA GLN A 40 17.53 7.34 -5.93
C GLN A 40 16.06 7.03 -6.25
N ALA A 41 15.14 7.38 -5.36
CA ALA A 41 13.71 7.18 -5.58
C ALA A 41 13.18 8.12 -6.67
N HIS A 42 13.64 9.37 -6.71
CA HIS A 42 13.23 10.37 -7.71
C HIS A 42 13.73 10.04 -9.13
N GLU A 43 14.78 9.23 -9.25
CA GLU A 43 15.28 8.74 -10.54
C GLU A 43 14.38 7.66 -11.15
N LYS A 44 13.48 7.04 -10.38
CA LYS A 44 12.52 6.05 -10.88
C LYS A 44 11.22 6.73 -11.28
N LYS A 45 10.68 6.39 -12.45
CA LYS A 45 9.42 6.93 -12.95
C LYS A 45 8.54 5.83 -13.53
N VAL A 46 7.23 5.97 -13.33
CA VAL A 46 6.23 5.13 -13.98
C VAL A 46 6.01 5.64 -15.39
N LYS A 47 6.11 4.77 -16.39
CA LYS A 47 5.81 5.08 -17.79
C LYS A 47 4.38 4.65 -18.15
N TYR A 48 3.89 5.07 -19.31
CA TYR A 48 2.51 4.82 -19.79
C TYR A 48 2.20 3.34 -20.06
N ASP A 49 3.23 2.51 -20.21
CA ASP A 49 3.16 1.05 -20.26
C ASP A 49 2.96 0.41 -18.87
N CYS A 50 2.69 1.22 -17.83
CA CYS A 50 2.52 0.82 -16.42
C CYS A 50 3.80 0.27 -15.75
N ALA A 51 4.94 0.30 -16.45
CA ALA A 51 6.22 -0.17 -15.95
C ALA A 51 6.99 0.93 -15.18
N VAL A 52 7.69 0.53 -14.13
CA VAL A 52 8.59 1.42 -13.37
C VAL A 52 9.99 1.31 -13.95
N ARG A 53 10.49 2.42 -14.50
CA ARG A 53 11.79 2.48 -15.16
C ARG A 53 12.74 3.47 -14.51
N ASN A 54 14.03 3.17 -14.61
CA ASN A 54 15.07 4.13 -14.23
C ASN A 54 15.17 5.27 -15.26
N SER A 55 15.66 6.44 -14.83
CA SER A 55 15.76 7.66 -15.64
C SER A 55 16.85 7.67 -16.71
N LEU A 56 17.72 6.66 -16.77
CA LEU A 56 18.83 6.59 -17.72
C LEU A 56 18.35 6.28 -19.15
N GLY A 57 18.07 7.33 -19.95
CA GLY A 57 17.94 7.29 -21.41
C GLY A 57 16.85 6.37 -21.98
N VAL A 58 17.14 5.07 -22.11
CA VAL A 58 16.21 4.02 -22.56
C VAL A 58 15.43 3.43 -21.37
N GLY A 59 16.01 3.51 -20.17
CA GLY A 59 15.44 3.17 -18.88
C GLY A 59 15.29 1.66 -18.67
N ASP A 60 16.18 1.09 -17.85
CA ASP A 60 16.06 -0.29 -17.40
C ASP A 60 14.74 -0.48 -16.65
N VAL A 61 14.05 -1.58 -16.93
CA VAL A 61 12.80 -1.95 -16.26
C VAL A 61 13.13 -2.52 -14.89
N ILE A 62 12.66 -1.85 -13.84
CA ILE A 62 12.83 -2.32 -12.45
C ILE A 62 11.64 -3.20 -12.08
N GLN A 63 10.45 -2.80 -12.51
CA GLN A 63 9.20 -3.48 -12.22
C GLN A 63 8.29 -3.43 -13.44
N PHE A 64 7.70 -4.57 -13.80
CA PHE A 64 6.79 -4.67 -14.94
C PHE A 64 5.47 -3.93 -14.69
N LEU A 65 4.94 -4.01 -13.46
CA LEU A 65 3.72 -3.33 -13.04
C LEU A 65 3.98 -2.57 -11.75
N TYR A 66 3.58 -1.30 -11.67
CA TYR A 66 3.68 -0.51 -10.45
C TYR A 66 3.05 -1.22 -9.25
N GLY A 67 3.81 -1.44 -8.18
CA GLY A 67 3.29 -2.08 -6.97
C GLY A 67 2.84 -3.53 -7.16
N GLU A 68 3.40 -4.23 -8.15
CA GLU A 68 3.12 -5.62 -8.58
C GLU A 68 1.75 -5.81 -9.23
N TYR A 69 0.75 -5.04 -8.80
CA TYR A 69 -0.64 -5.15 -9.23
C TYR A 69 -1.11 -3.98 -10.12
N GLY A 70 -0.26 -2.99 -10.38
CA GLY A 70 -0.61 -1.80 -11.18
C GLY A 70 -1.55 -0.82 -10.46
N MET A 71 -1.75 -0.99 -9.14
CA MET A 71 -2.68 -0.21 -8.33
C MET A 71 -1.96 0.93 -7.58
N ASP A 72 -2.59 2.10 -7.51
CA ASP A 72 -2.13 3.19 -6.66
C ASP A 72 -2.52 2.96 -5.19
N ALA A 73 -1.56 3.19 -4.29
CA ALA A 73 -1.69 2.93 -2.87
C ALA A 73 -2.80 3.75 -2.19
N VAL A 74 -3.18 4.89 -2.77
CA VAL A 74 -4.26 5.75 -2.26
C VAL A 74 -5.62 5.03 -2.25
N TRP A 75 -5.81 4.08 -3.18
CA TRP A 75 -7.09 3.37 -3.36
C TRP A 75 -7.13 1.99 -2.69
N ILE A 76 -6.07 1.64 -1.97
CA ILE A 76 -5.93 0.34 -1.30
C ILE A 76 -6.44 0.48 0.14
N GLU A 77 -7.36 -0.41 0.52
CA GLU A 77 -7.92 -0.45 1.87
C GLU A 77 -7.79 -1.85 2.50
N PRO A 78 -7.64 -1.95 3.82
CA PRO A 78 -7.61 -3.23 4.51
C PRO A 78 -9.00 -3.91 4.47
N GLN A 79 -9.07 -5.11 3.89
CA GLN A 79 -10.28 -5.91 3.77
C GLN A 79 -10.11 -7.30 4.40
N LYS A 80 -11.10 -7.72 5.19
CA LYS A 80 -11.14 -9.09 5.74
C LYS A 80 -11.64 -10.07 4.69
N LEU A 81 -10.91 -11.15 4.48
CA LEU A 81 -11.27 -12.24 3.57
C LEU A 81 -11.86 -13.41 4.37
N ASP A 82 -13.19 -13.43 4.48
CA ASP A 82 -13.91 -14.38 5.34
C ASP A 82 -13.83 -15.83 4.79
N ASN A 83 -13.66 -16.00 3.47
CA ASN A 83 -13.60 -17.31 2.80
C ASN A 83 -12.23 -18.02 2.91
N LEU A 84 -11.15 -17.29 3.19
CA LEU A 84 -9.80 -17.89 3.35
C LEU A 84 -9.69 -18.78 4.60
N ARG A 85 -10.66 -18.67 5.53
CA ARG A 85 -10.73 -19.49 6.74
C ARG A 85 -11.34 -20.87 6.49
N LEU A 86 -11.95 -21.14 5.34
CA LEU A 86 -12.64 -22.40 5.06
C LEU A 86 -11.80 -23.38 4.22
N SER A 87 -10.79 -22.92 3.48
CA SER A 87 -9.88 -23.75 2.66
C SER A 87 -8.56 -24.12 3.36
N LEU A 88 -8.59 -24.25 4.69
CA LEU A 88 -7.45 -24.39 5.60
C LEU A 88 -6.69 -25.74 5.54
N THR A 89 -6.49 -26.29 4.35
CA THR A 89 -5.49 -27.34 4.12
C THR A 89 -4.34 -26.87 3.23
N ILE A 90 -4.55 -25.86 2.38
CA ILE A 90 -3.55 -25.38 1.41
C ILE A 90 -2.79 -24.13 1.90
N VAL A 91 -3.37 -23.35 2.82
CA VAL A 91 -2.91 -21.98 3.16
C VAL A 91 -1.97 -21.93 4.39
N SER A 92 -1.54 -23.06 4.96
CA SER A 92 -0.66 -23.09 6.15
C SER A 92 0.71 -22.43 5.95
N GLU A 93 1.05 -22.08 4.71
CA GLU A 93 2.35 -21.53 4.33
C GLU A 93 2.34 -20.01 4.09
N ILE A 94 1.16 -19.37 3.99
CA ILE A 94 1.07 -17.90 3.96
C ILE A 94 1.28 -17.40 5.39
N ARG A 95 2.55 -17.14 5.69
CA ARG A 95 3.08 -16.62 6.95
C ARG A 95 2.44 -15.29 7.34
N SER A 96 1.33 -15.36 8.04
CA SER A 96 0.99 -14.59 9.24
C SER A 96 -0.50 -14.74 9.48
N TRP A 97 -0.91 -14.81 10.74
CA TRP A 97 -2.28 -14.98 11.21
C TRP A 97 -3.21 -13.78 10.88
N GLN A 98 -3.01 -13.11 9.75
CA GLN A 98 -3.71 -11.92 9.33
C GLN A 98 -4.81 -12.29 8.33
N ILE A 99 -6.05 -12.08 8.78
CA ILE A 99 -7.27 -12.27 7.95
C ILE A 99 -7.55 -11.02 7.09
N THR A 100 -6.87 -9.92 7.40
CA THR A 100 -7.04 -8.61 6.76
C THR A 100 -5.97 -8.41 5.70
N TRP A 101 -6.40 -8.31 4.44
CA TRP A 101 -5.55 -8.09 3.28
C TRP A 101 -5.79 -6.71 2.68
N PRO A 102 -4.74 -5.94 2.35
CA PRO A 102 -4.91 -4.67 1.66
C PRO A 102 -5.34 -4.96 0.22
N MET A 103 -6.56 -4.53 -0.14
CA MET A 103 -7.11 -4.77 -1.46
C MET A 103 -7.75 -3.49 -2.01
N PRO A 104 -7.74 -3.32 -3.35
CA PRO A 104 -8.50 -2.27 -3.98
C PRO A 104 -10.00 -2.54 -3.85
N VAL A 105 -10.78 -1.48 -3.63
CA VAL A 105 -12.25 -1.51 -3.58
C VAL A 105 -12.82 -2.46 -2.50
N ASN A 106 -13.16 -1.89 -1.34
CA ASN A 106 -13.84 -2.63 -0.29
C ASN A 106 -15.29 -2.97 -0.68
N LEU A 107 -15.54 -4.24 -1.02
CA LEU A 107 -16.83 -4.74 -1.50
C LEU A 107 -17.99 -4.54 -0.51
N LYS A 108 -17.73 -4.43 0.79
CA LYS A 108 -18.78 -4.21 1.79
C LYS A 108 -19.50 -2.87 1.56
N ARG A 109 -18.78 -1.87 1.03
CA ARG A 109 -19.32 -0.53 0.81
C ARG A 109 -20.32 -0.49 -0.37
N PRO A 110 -19.98 -0.93 -1.60
CA PRO A 110 -20.94 -0.99 -2.69
C PRO A 110 -22.18 -1.83 -2.38
N ILE A 111 -22.00 -3.00 -1.73
CA ILE A 111 -23.13 -3.87 -1.35
C ILE A 111 -24.07 -3.15 -0.39
N TRP A 112 -23.53 -2.51 0.64
CA TRP A 112 -24.31 -1.73 1.59
C TRP A 112 -25.04 -0.55 0.92
N ASN A 113 -24.33 0.19 0.06
CA ASN A 113 -24.89 1.32 -0.67
C ASN A 113 -26.04 0.86 -1.58
N ALA A 114 -25.86 -0.26 -2.29
CA ALA A 114 -26.91 -0.85 -3.13
C ALA A 114 -28.13 -1.26 -2.29
N GLN A 115 -27.93 -1.95 -1.17
CA GLN A 115 -29.02 -2.32 -0.25
C GLN A 115 -29.84 -1.11 0.22
N LYS A 116 -29.16 0.02 0.50
CA LYS A 116 -29.82 1.26 0.93
C LYS A 116 -30.56 1.94 -0.22
N THR A 117 -29.93 2.09 -1.39
CA THR A 117 -30.52 2.76 -2.55
C THR A 117 -31.74 2.01 -3.08
N PHE A 118 -31.62 0.69 -3.22
CA PHE A 118 -32.67 -0.17 -3.77
C PHE A 118 -33.68 -0.68 -2.72
N LYS A 119 -33.51 -0.28 -1.45
CA LYS A 119 -34.40 -0.67 -0.34
C LYS A 119 -34.65 -2.18 -0.30
N ILE A 120 -33.56 -2.95 -0.29
CA ILE A 120 -33.61 -4.41 -0.38
C ILE A 120 -34.12 -4.99 0.95
N ASP A 121 -35.23 -5.72 0.91
CA ASP A 121 -35.78 -6.44 2.05
C ASP A 121 -35.14 -7.82 2.19
N LEU A 122 -34.31 -8.01 3.22
CA LEU A 122 -33.64 -9.28 3.53
C LEU A 122 -34.60 -10.43 3.92
N ARG A 123 -35.88 -10.12 4.16
CA ARG A 123 -36.92 -11.11 4.50
C ARG A 123 -37.64 -11.66 3.28
N ARG A 124 -37.59 -10.94 2.16
CA ARG A 124 -38.22 -11.35 0.91
C ARG A 124 -37.19 -12.18 0.11
N PRO A 125 -37.60 -13.27 -0.55
CA PRO A 125 -36.71 -13.96 -1.48
C PRO A 125 -36.27 -13.00 -2.60
N SER A 126 -35.03 -13.11 -3.05
CA SER A 126 -34.53 -12.35 -4.19
C SER A 126 -35.14 -12.87 -5.48
N ASP A 127 -35.63 -11.96 -6.33
CA ASP A 127 -36.18 -12.31 -7.64
C ASP A 127 -35.08 -12.69 -8.67
N MET A 128 -33.81 -12.57 -8.30
CA MET A 128 -32.65 -12.85 -9.15
C MET A 128 -32.29 -14.34 -9.15
N HIS A 129 -32.10 -14.89 -10.35
CA HIS A 129 -31.70 -16.29 -10.50
C HIS A 129 -30.18 -16.44 -10.30
N PRO A 130 -29.69 -17.48 -9.58
CA PRO A 130 -28.26 -17.63 -9.28
C PRO A 130 -27.36 -17.73 -10.52
N MET A 131 -27.85 -18.26 -11.63
CA MET A 131 -27.07 -18.33 -12.88
C MET A 131 -26.73 -16.95 -13.44
N GLU A 132 -27.66 -15.98 -13.31
CA GLU A 132 -27.43 -14.61 -13.78
C GLU A 132 -26.32 -13.92 -12.99
N ILE A 133 -26.18 -14.27 -11.71
CA ILE A 133 -25.11 -13.74 -10.84
C ILE A 133 -23.75 -14.25 -11.31
N VAL A 134 -23.63 -15.55 -11.60
CA VAL A 134 -22.38 -16.16 -12.07
C VAL A 134 -21.98 -15.54 -13.40
N GLU A 135 -22.91 -15.47 -14.35
CA GLU A 135 -22.65 -14.88 -15.67
C GLU A 135 -22.27 -13.39 -15.57
N ALA A 136 -22.92 -12.63 -14.68
CA ALA A 136 -22.58 -11.24 -14.44
C ALA A 136 -21.20 -11.07 -13.80
N ILE A 137 -20.79 -11.98 -12.92
CA ILE A 137 -19.45 -11.98 -12.31
C ILE A 137 -18.39 -12.27 -13.37
N ASP A 138 -18.58 -13.30 -14.20
CA ASP A 138 -17.63 -13.64 -15.27
C ASP A 138 -17.46 -12.48 -16.25
N LYS A 139 -18.58 -11.87 -16.68
CA LYS A 139 -18.57 -10.65 -17.51
C LYS A 139 -17.88 -9.46 -16.85
N LEU A 140 -17.95 -9.35 -15.52
CA LEU A 140 -17.31 -8.27 -14.77
C LEU A 140 -15.79 -8.49 -14.67
N GLN A 141 -15.36 -9.74 -14.53
CA GLN A 141 -13.94 -10.12 -14.48
C GLN A 141 -13.24 -9.78 -15.80
N GLU A 142 -13.87 -10.10 -16.93
CA GLU A 142 -13.33 -9.76 -18.26
C GLU A 142 -13.15 -8.24 -18.47
N ARG A 143 -13.99 -7.41 -17.84
CA ARG A 143 -13.89 -5.95 -17.95
C ARG A 143 -12.85 -5.32 -17.04
N HIS A 144 -12.41 -6.01 -15.98
CA HIS A 144 -11.45 -5.48 -15.01
C HIS A 144 -9.98 -5.73 -15.39
N LEU A 145 -9.71 -6.17 -16.62
CA LEU A 145 -8.36 -6.34 -17.16
C LEU A 145 -7.74 -4.96 -17.48
N TYR A 146 -6.71 -4.58 -16.72
CA TYR A 146 -6.10 -3.23 -16.77
C TYR A 146 -5.04 -3.04 -17.86
N THR A 147 -4.44 -4.12 -18.38
CA THR A 147 -3.39 -3.99 -19.40
C THR A 147 -3.95 -4.16 -20.80
N ARG A 148 -3.91 -3.09 -21.58
CA ARG A 148 -4.16 -3.13 -23.02
C ARG A 148 -2.79 -3.17 -23.69
N THR A 149 -2.36 -4.35 -24.15
CA THR A 149 -1.21 -4.41 -25.06
C THR A 149 -1.70 -4.16 -26.48
N ASP A 150 -0.86 -3.46 -27.24
CA ASP A 150 -1.11 -2.95 -28.58
C ASP A 150 -1.39 -4.07 -29.60
N GLU A 151 -1.00 -5.31 -29.28
CA GLU A 151 -1.18 -6.51 -30.10
C GLU A 151 -2.37 -7.41 -29.67
N GLY A 152 -3.26 -6.90 -28.81
CA GLY A 152 -4.50 -7.62 -28.45
C GLY A 152 -4.31 -8.74 -27.41
N THR A 153 -3.12 -8.87 -26.83
CA THR A 153 -2.87 -9.82 -25.74
C THR A 153 -3.20 -9.15 -24.41
N GLN A 154 -4.41 -9.38 -23.91
CA GLN A 154 -4.75 -9.02 -22.53
C GLN A 154 -3.85 -9.83 -21.60
N LEU A 155 -2.93 -9.19 -20.88
CA LEU A 155 -2.19 -9.87 -19.81
C LEU A 155 -3.14 -9.93 -18.61
N CYS A 156 -3.64 -11.14 -18.35
CA CYS A 156 -4.36 -11.47 -17.13
C CYS A 156 -3.42 -11.32 -15.92
N LEU A 157 -3.93 -10.69 -14.86
CA LEU A 157 -3.48 -11.00 -13.50
C LEU A 157 -3.99 -12.40 -13.12
#